data_AF-A0A5S9M715-F1
#
_entry.id   AF-A0A5S9M715-F1
#
_cell.length_a   1.000
_cell.length_b   1.000
_cell.length_c   1.000
_cell.angle_alpha   90.00
_cell.angle_beta   90.00
_cell.angle_gamma   90.00
#
_symmetry.space_group_name_H-M   'P 1'
#
loop_
_entity.id
_entity.type
_entity.pdbx_description
1 polymer ?
#
loop_
_entity_poly.entity_id
_entity_poly.type
_entity_poly.pdbx_seq_one_letter_code
_entity_poly.pdbx_strand_id
1 'polypeptide(L)'
;MSDSFFYNLSEDHLAFSDVVMRMKDFIRKDPRSAYVLSIGTDSQVNQNVTTFMTAIHLHRIGKGAWGCLTQQVIERAVQSLREKISLETAFSQKVCADILEGPLTELMDLLLPFAEEGKGQTFVLKPIWILKKKEVRKS
;
A
#
# COMPACT_ATOMS: atom_id res chain seq x y z
N MET A 1 13.61 -8.13 -7.46
CA MET A 1 12.17 -8.38 -7.68
C MET A 1 11.72 -9.39 -6.64
N SER A 2 10.74 -9.02 -5.82
CA SER A 2 10.09 -9.96 -4.91
C SER A 2 9.11 -10.80 -5.73
N ASP A 3 9.23 -12.13 -5.73
CA ASP A 3 8.33 -13.07 -6.45
C ASP A 3 6.93 -13.15 -5.82
N SER A 4 6.43 -12.03 -5.32
CA SER A 4 5.17 -11.94 -4.58
C SER A 4 4.08 -11.39 -5.49
N PHE A 5 3.02 -12.18 -5.65
CA PHE A 5 1.83 -11.74 -6.35
C PHE A 5 0.91 -10.92 -5.44
N PHE A 6 0.11 -10.08 -6.06
CA PHE A 6 -0.90 -9.25 -5.44
C PHE A 6 -2.29 -9.67 -5.91
N TYR A 7 -3.30 -9.37 -5.13
CA TYR A 7 -4.70 -9.60 -5.48
C TYR A 7 -5.59 -8.49 -4.93
N ASN A 8 -6.77 -8.33 -5.52
CA ASN A 8 -7.82 -7.43 -5.06
C ASN A 8 -9.19 -8.14 -5.19
N LEU A 9 -10.30 -7.43 -4.95
CA LEU A 9 -11.64 -8.03 -5.01
C LEU A 9 -12.06 -8.53 -6.40
N SER A 10 -11.44 -8.03 -7.45
CA SER A 10 -11.80 -8.30 -8.85
C SER A 10 -10.74 -9.10 -9.60
N GLU A 11 -9.53 -9.21 -9.06
CA GLU A 11 -8.36 -9.72 -9.76
C GLU A 11 -7.44 -10.47 -8.81
N ASP A 12 -6.78 -11.50 -9.32
CA ASP A 12 -5.83 -12.32 -8.59
C ASP A 12 -4.54 -12.47 -9.41
N HIS A 13 -3.45 -12.90 -8.77
CA HIS A 13 -2.15 -13.16 -9.41
C HIS A 13 -1.54 -11.95 -10.16
N LEU A 14 -1.71 -10.74 -9.64
CA LEU A 14 -1.12 -9.52 -10.19
C LEU A 14 0.38 -9.46 -9.88
N ALA A 15 1.23 -9.34 -10.89
CA ALA A 15 2.62 -8.99 -10.66
C ALA A 15 2.74 -7.54 -10.17
N PHE A 16 3.89 -7.18 -9.59
CA PHE A 16 4.10 -5.81 -9.14
C PHE A 16 3.97 -4.77 -10.29
N SER A 17 4.39 -5.12 -11.50
CA SER A 17 4.19 -4.28 -12.70
C SER A 17 2.70 -4.04 -13.00
N ASP A 18 1.86 -5.04 -12.80
CA ASP A 18 0.41 -4.92 -13.01
C ASP A 18 -0.20 -3.99 -11.97
N VAL A 19 0.22 -4.10 -10.71
CA VAL A 19 -0.17 -3.19 -9.62
C VAL A 19 0.16 -1.74 -10.00
N VAL A 20 1.37 -1.48 -10.49
CA VAL A 20 1.78 -0.15 -10.95
C VAL A 20 0.90 0.33 -12.10
N MET A 21 0.62 -0.54 -13.09
CA MET A 21 -0.27 -0.20 -14.20
C MET A 21 -1.68 0.17 -13.71
N ARG A 22 -2.25 -0.60 -12.78
CA ARG A 22 -3.59 -0.32 -12.22
C ARG A 22 -3.64 0.97 -11.43
N MET A 23 -2.58 1.31 -10.69
CA MET A 23 -2.48 2.61 -10.03
C MET A 23 -2.48 3.76 -11.04
N LYS A 24 -1.70 3.64 -12.13
CA LYS A 24 -1.68 4.64 -13.20
C LYS A 24 -3.05 4.80 -13.84
N ASP A 25 -3.73 3.71 -14.16
CA ASP A 25 -5.07 3.75 -14.75
C ASP A 25 -6.11 4.34 -13.81
N PHE A 26 -5.98 4.09 -12.50
CA PHE A 26 -6.81 4.74 -11.50
C PHE A 26 -6.55 6.25 -11.45
N ILE A 27 -5.30 6.72 -11.53
CA ILE A 27 -4.98 8.16 -11.56
C ILE A 27 -5.50 8.82 -12.85
N ARG A 28 -5.25 8.21 -14.02
CA ARG A 28 -5.64 8.75 -15.33
C ARG A 28 -7.14 9.02 -15.46
N LYS A 29 -7.98 8.28 -14.75
CA LYS A 29 -9.43 8.52 -14.71
C LYS A 29 -9.80 9.91 -14.15
N ASP A 30 -8.98 10.50 -13.28
CA ASP A 30 -9.20 11.83 -12.70
C ASP A 30 -7.88 12.42 -12.13
N PRO A 31 -6.97 12.89 -12.99
CA PRO A 31 -5.63 13.30 -12.56
C PRO A 31 -5.63 14.63 -11.78
N ARG A 32 -6.72 15.40 -11.82
CA ARG A 32 -6.88 16.68 -11.09
C ARG A 32 -7.23 16.51 -9.62
N SER A 33 -7.42 15.27 -9.16
CA SER A 33 -7.81 14.97 -7.78
C SER A 33 -6.58 14.81 -6.87
N ALA A 34 -6.77 14.96 -5.57
CA ALA A 34 -5.73 14.64 -4.59
C ALA A 34 -5.72 13.14 -4.26
N TYR A 35 -4.53 12.56 -4.08
CA TYR A 35 -4.34 11.14 -3.87
C TYR A 35 -3.50 10.85 -2.62
N VAL A 36 -3.86 9.82 -1.88
CA VAL A 36 -3.08 9.32 -0.75
C VAL A 36 -2.73 7.86 -1.01
N LEU A 37 -1.44 7.59 -1.17
CA LEU A 37 -0.93 6.23 -1.23
C LEU A 37 -0.59 5.78 0.18
N SER A 38 -1.19 4.70 0.64
CA SER A 38 -0.94 4.10 1.94
C SER A 38 -0.45 2.69 1.77
N ILE A 39 0.62 2.35 2.48
CA ILE A 39 1.18 0.99 2.50
C ILE A 39 1.29 0.54 3.94
N GLY A 40 0.90 -0.68 4.21
CA GLY A 40 1.23 -1.29 5.49
C GLY A 40 0.88 -2.76 5.59
N THR A 41 1.44 -3.37 6.60
CA THR A 41 1.35 -4.81 6.82
C THR A 41 0.66 -5.09 8.14
N ASP A 42 -0.22 -6.08 8.13
CA ASP A 42 -0.80 -6.66 9.34
C ASP A 42 -0.38 -8.12 9.47
N SER A 43 -0.29 -8.63 10.70
CA SER A 43 0.07 -10.02 10.96
C SER A 43 -1.04 -10.79 11.66
N GLN A 44 -1.23 -12.05 11.24
CA GLN A 44 -2.11 -13.02 11.88
C GLN A 44 -1.30 -14.24 12.29
N VAL A 45 -1.34 -14.57 13.58
CA VAL A 45 -0.61 -15.69 14.17
C VAL A 45 -1.56 -16.88 14.32
N ASN A 46 -1.22 -17.99 13.67
CA ASN A 46 -1.83 -19.31 13.86
C ASN A 46 -0.87 -20.21 14.64
N GLN A 47 -1.29 -21.43 14.98
CA GLN A 47 -0.52 -22.34 15.86
C GLN A 47 0.92 -22.58 15.40
N ASN A 48 1.13 -22.78 14.09
CA ASN A 48 2.46 -23.12 13.53
C ASN A 48 2.93 -22.13 12.44
N VAL A 49 2.12 -21.11 12.13
CA VAL A 49 2.35 -20.24 10.97
C VAL A 49 1.97 -18.82 11.33
N THR A 50 2.75 -17.85 10.87
CA THR A 50 2.37 -16.44 10.90
C THR A 50 2.21 -15.92 9.48
N THR A 51 1.04 -15.35 9.20
CA THR A 51 0.72 -14.75 7.91
C THR A 51 0.81 -13.24 8.02
N PHE A 52 1.57 -12.62 7.13
CA PHE A 52 1.69 -11.18 7.00
C PHE A 52 1.00 -10.74 5.72
N MET A 53 0.04 -9.83 5.84
CA MET A 53 -0.72 -9.27 4.73
C MET A 53 -0.32 -7.82 4.52
N THR A 54 0.31 -7.51 3.39
CA THR A 54 0.69 -6.15 3.03
C THR A 54 -0.34 -5.56 2.07
N ALA A 55 -0.94 -4.44 2.46
CA ALA A 55 -1.89 -3.68 1.67
C ALA A 55 -1.22 -2.49 0.98
N ILE A 56 -1.52 -2.32 -0.31
CA ILE A 56 -1.28 -1.08 -1.06
C ILE A 56 -2.64 -0.44 -1.30
N HIS A 57 -2.81 0.81 -0.89
CA HIS A 57 -4.09 1.52 -0.97
C HIS A 57 -3.90 2.92 -1.53
N LEU A 58 -4.42 3.16 -2.73
CA LEU A 58 -4.42 4.44 -3.43
C LEU A 58 -5.81 5.08 -3.32
N HIS A 59 -5.94 6.02 -2.40
CA HIS A 59 -7.19 6.70 -2.11
C HIS A 59 -7.27 8.04 -2.86
N ARG A 60 -8.30 8.22 -3.70
CA ARG A 60 -8.65 9.50 -4.29
C ARG A 60 -9.58 10.24 -3.32
N ILE A 61 -9.13 11.38 -2.79
CA ILE A 61 -9.85 12.09 -1.73
C ILE A 61 -11.27 12.44 -2.17
N GLY A 62 -12.26 11.90 -1.45
CA GLY A 62 -13.69 12.14 -1.67
C GLY A 62 -14.31 11.36 -2.84
N LYS A 63 -13.57 10.48 -3.52
CA LYS A 63 -14.00 9.83 -4.77
C LYS A 63 -13.66 8.33 -4.85
N GLY A 64 -13.40 7.70 -3.70
CA GLY A 64 -13.12 6.27 -3.61
C GLY A 64 -11.64 5.91 -3.74
N ALA A 65 -11.34 4.62 -3.71
CA ALA A 65 -9.97 4.13 -3.65
C ALA A 65 -9.78 2.87 -4.49
N TRP A 66 -8.53 2.62 -4.85
CA TRP A 66 -8.08 1.36 -5.40
C TRP A 66 -7.06 0.75 -4.45
N GLY A 67 -7.03 -0.57 -4.34
CA GLY A 67 -6.03 -1.23 -3.51
C GLY A 67 -5.90 -2.72 -3.79
N CYS A 68 -4.80 -3.28 -3.35
CA CYS A 68 -4.48 -4.69 -3.47
C CYS A 68 -3.70 -5.18 -2.24
N LEU A 69 -3.64 -6.49 -2.08
CA LEU A 69 -3.01 -7.19 -0.98
C LEU A 69 -1.96 -8.16 -1.52
N THR A 70 -0.88 -8.36 -0.78
CA THR A 70 0.05 -9.47 -0.98
C THR A 70 0.27 -10.19 0.35
N GLN A 71 0.57 -11.48 0.26
CA GLN A 71 0.73 -12.35 1.42
C GLN A 71 2.18 -12.81 1.53
N GLN A 72 2.73 -12.79 2.74
CA GLN A 72 3.98 -13.44 3.12
C GLN A 72 3.73 -14.39 4.28
N VAL A 73 4.28 -15.60 4.23
CA VAL A 73 4.05 -16.63 5.23
C VAL A 73 5.38 -17.00 5.88
N ILE A 74 5.40 -17.05 7.21
CA ILE A 74 6.52 -17.58 7.98
C ILE A 74 6.04 -18.84 8.71
N GLU A 75 6.76 -19.95 8.53
CA GLU A 75 6.45 -21.27 9.12
C GLU A 75 6.82 -21.37 10.61
N ARG A 76 6.44 -20.36 11.40
CA ARG A 76 6.44 -20.40 12.86
C ARG A 76 5.45 -19.41 13.44
N ALA A 77 5.00 -19.65 14.67
CA ALA A 77 4.22 -18.69 15.43
C ALA A 77 5.12 -17.56 15.98
N VAL A 78 4.94 -16.34 15.48
CA VAL A 78 5.64 -15.15 15.96
C VAL A 78 4.90 -14.61 17.18
N GLN A 79 5.33 -15.03 18.38
CA GLN A 79 4.65 -14.66 19.63
C GLN A 79 5.06 -13.28 20.15
N SER A 80 6.32 -12.88 19.93
CA SER A 80 6.85 -11.61 20.42
C SER A 80 6.19 -10.43 19.71
N LEU A 81 5.60 -9.51 20.49
CA LEU A 81 5.01 -8.29 19.96
C LEU A 81 6.06 -7.43 19.23
N ARG A 82 7.26 -7.30 19.82
CA ARG A 82 8.35 -6.54 19.21
C ARG A 82 8.71 -7.12 17.84
N GLU A 83 8.79 -8.44 17.76
CA GLU A 83 9.13 -9.13 16.53
C GLU A 83 8.05 -8.95 15.46
N LYS A 84 6.77 -9.07 15.83
CA LYS A 84 5.63 -8.79 14.93
C LYS A 84 5.69 -7.38 14.36
N ILE A 85 5.84 -6.37 15.22
CA ILE A 85 5.96 -4.96 14.82
C ILE A 85 7.14 -4.76 13.86
N SER A 86 8.30 -5.35 14.18
CA SER A 86 9.49 -5.25 13.33
C SER A 86 9.27 -5.89 11.96
N LEU A 87 8.66 -7.08 11.89
CA LEU A 87 8.39 -7.77 10.64
C LEU A 87 7.32 -7.05 9.80
N GLU A 88 6.22 -6.61 10.41
CA GLU A 88 5.21 -5.79 9.76
C GLU A 88 5.83 -4.51 9.16
N THR A 89 6.73 -3.87 9.91
CA THR A 89 7.46 -2.68 9.43
C THR A 89 8.36 -3.03 8.26
N ALA A 90 9.15 -4.10 8.37
CA ALA A 90 10.07 -4.52 7.32
C ALA A 90 9.35 -4.87 6.01
N PHE A 91 8.23 -5.63 6.07
CA PHE A 91 7.44 -5.95 4.89
C PHE A 91 6.79 -4.72 4.26
N SER A 92 6.29 -3.80 5.08
CA SER A 92 5.74 -2.52 4.58
C SER A 92 6.81 -1.68 3.89
N GLN A 93 8.01 -1.60 4.48
CA GLN A 93 9.14 -0.86 3.93
C GLN A 93 9.65 -1.48 2.63
N LYS A 94 9.64 -2.80 2.50
CA LYS A 94 10.03 -3.49 1.27
C LYS A 94 9.15 -3.07 0.10
N VAL A 95 7.83 -3.17 0.23
CA VAL A 95 6.88 -2.74 -0.82
C VAL A 95 6.96 -1.23 -1.06
N CYS A 96 7.18 -0.45 -0.01
CA CYS A 96 7.40 0.98 -0.12
C CYS A 96 8.64 1.30 -0.96
N ALA A 97 9.76 0.60 -0.74
CA ALA A 97 10.99 0.78 -1.51
C ALA A 97 10.76 0.41 -2.98
N ASP A 98 10.11 -0.72 -3.26
CA ASP A 98 9.76 -1.14 -4.63
C ASP A 98 8.95 -0.06 -5.39
N ILE A 99 8.10 0.70 -4.70
CA ILE A 99 7.36 1.84 -5.29
C ILE A 99 8.24 3.08 -5.44
N LEU A 100 9.13 3.36 -4.48
CA LEU A 100 10.01 4.53 -4.51
C LEU A 100 11.08 4.46 -5.59
N GLU A 101 11.52 3.26 -5.99
CA GLU A 101 12.60 3.02 -6.97
C GLU A 101 12.23 3.29 -8.44
N GLY A 102 11.13 3.98 -8.71
CA GLY A 102 10.72 4.35 -10.07
C GLY A 102 9.23 4.60 -10.22
N PRO A 103 8.37 3.63 -9.84
CA PRO A 103 6.92 3.76 -10.01
C PRO A 103 6.33 5.04 -9.42
N LEU A 104 6.85 5.52 -8.28
CA LEU A 104 6.39 6.78 -7.68
C LEU A 104 6.56 7.96 -8.65
N THR A 105 7.72 8.09 -9.30
CA THR A 105 7.98 9.15 -10.29
C THR A 105 6.97 9.07 -11.43
N GLU A 106 6.75 7.86 -11.96
CA GLU A 106 5.79 7.65 -13.04
C GLU A 106 4.35 7.99 -12.64
N LEU A 107 3.97 7.78 -11.37
CA LEU A 107 2.66 8.19 -10.84
C LEU A 107 2.58 9.71 -10.67
N MET A 108 3.64 10.35 -10.18
CA MET A 108 3.72 11.80 -10.01
C MET A 108 3.66 12.53 -11.36
N ASP A 109 4.33 12.01 -12.38
CA ASP A 109 4.33 12.58 -13.73
C ASP A 109 2.92 12.67 -14.35
N LEU A 110 1.99 11.80 -13.93
CA LEU A 110 0.59 11.87 -14.36
C LEU A 110 -0.17 13.03 -13.70
N LEU A 111 0.30 13.52 -12.56
CA LEU A 111 -0.32 14.58 -11.77
C LEU A 111 0.32 15.95 -12.07
N LEU A 112 1.63 15.99 -12.33
CA LEU A 112 2.39 17.23 -12.54
C LEU A 112 1.75 18.23 -13.53
N PRO A 113 1.22 17.81 -14.70
CA PRO A 113 0.60 18.74 -15.64
C PRO A 113 -0.61 19.50 -15.07
N PHE A 114 -1.23 18.98 -14.02
CA PHE A 114 -2.41 19.56 -13.41
C PHE A 114 -2.09 20.34 -12.14
N ALA A 115 -0.88 20.19 -11.58
CA ALA A 115 -0.47 20.76 -10.28
C ALA A 115 -0.59 22.30 -10.22
N GLU A 116 -0.40 22.96 -11.36
CA GLU A 116 -0.45 24.42 -11.53
C GLU A 116 -1.88 24.99 -11.57
N GLU A 117 -2.93 24.16 -11.72
CA GLU A 117 -4.34 24.62 -11.82
C GLU A 117 -4.96 25.07 -10.46
N GLY A 118 -4.14 25.32 -9.42
CA GLY A 118 -4.56 25.90 -8.14
C GLY A 118 -5.42 25.01 -7.23
N LYS A 119 -5.76 23.79 -7.67
CA LYS A 119 -6.37 22.76 -6.82
C LYS A 119 -5.24 21.93 -6.25
N GLY A 120 -4.97 22.09 -4.94
CA GLY A 120 -3.90 21.42 -4.23
C GLY A 120 -3.88 19.92 -4.50
N GLN A 121 -3.04 19.52 -5.45
CA GLN A 121 -2.73 18.12 -5.69
C GLN A 121 -1.66 17.75 -4.69
N THR A 122 -1.91 16.70 -3.95
CA THR A 122 -0.98 16.20 -2.96
C THR A 122 -0.96 14.71 -3.14
N PHE A 123 0.23 14.16 -3.35
CA PHE A 123 0.48 12.73 -3.25
C PHE A 123 1.17 12.52 -1.90
N VAL A 124 0.44 11.94 -0.93
CA VAL A 124 1.01 11.64 0.38
C VAL A 124 1.22 10.14 0.50
N LEU A 125 2.46 9.75 0.76
CA LEU A 125 2.78 8.41 1.19
C LEU A 125 2.58 8.30 2.70
N LYS A 126 1.64 7.46 3.14
CA LYS A 126 1.38 7.22 4.56
C LYS A 126 1.68 5.78 4.96
N PRO A 127 2.52 5.56 5.98
CA PRO A 127 2.58 4.24 6.61
C PRO A 127 1.27 3.97 7.37
N ILE A 128 0.70 2.77 7.20
CA ILE A 128 -0.60 2.40 7.79
C ILE A 128 -0.59 2.38 9.34
N TRP A 129 0.59 2.35 9.97
CA TRP A 129 0.79 2.47 11.41
C TRP A 129 0.07 3.68 12.04
N ILE A 130 -0.13 4.76 11.27
CA ILE A 130 -0.83 5.97 11.75
C ILE A 130 -2.33 5.73 11.95
N LEU A 131 -2.93 4.76 11.24
CA LEU A 131 -4.38 4.50 11.31
C LEU A 131 -4.75 3.59 12.48
N LYS A 132 -4.00 2.51 12.76
CA LYS A 132 -4.30 1.61 13.91
C LYS A 132 -4.21 2.32 15.27
N LYS A 133 -3.36 3.35 15.43
CA LYS A 133 -3.28 4.12 16.69
C LYS A 133 -4.49 5.03 16.97
N LYS A 134 -5.29 5.39 15.96
CA LYS A 134 -6.52 6.18 16.18
C LYS A 134 -7.68 5.32 16.68
N GLU A 135 -7.74 4.05 16.30
CA GLU A 135 -8.75 3.10 16.81
C GLU A 135 -8.49 2.75 18.29
N VAL A 136 -7.23 2.47 18.66
CA VAL A 136 -6.87 2.04 20.03
C VAL A 136 -6.97 3.15 21.08
N ARG A 137 -7.05 4.43 20.66
CA ARG A 137 -7.26 5.57 21.58
C ARG A 137 -8.74 5.96 21.75
N LYS A 138 -9.68 5.18 21.19
CA LYS A 138 -11.13 5.42 21.28
C LYS A 138 -11.91 4.35 22.06
N SER A 139 -11.24 3.48 22.82
CA SER A 139 -11.88 2.57 23.78
C SER A 139 -11.30 2.73 25.17
#